data_AF-A0A2H9VP97-F1
#
_entry.id   AF-A0A2H9VP97-F1
#
_cell.length_a   1.000
_cell.length_b   1.000
_cell.length_c   1.000
_cell.angle_alpha   90.00
_cell.angle_beta   90.00
_cell.angle_gamma   90.00
#
_symmetry.space_group_name_H-M   'P 1'
#
loop_
_entity.id
_entity.type
_entity.pdbx_description
1 polymer ?
#
loop_
_entity_poly.entity_id
_entity_poly.type
_entity_poly.pdbx_seq_one_letter_code
_entity_poly.pdbx_strand_id
1 'polypeptide(L)'
;MKAFKIHETALGVTGTGVKITYKLVKTGDVSMADLSIGHTPIDLKKDQDKTDNNVFQSKNDSQYLGLWEGNGILVTAHANGKAGGNWKLTISVNGTPLNDDPIKESTDGNGHLDHNAKHN
;
A
#
# COMPACT_ATOMS: atom_id res chain seq x y z
N MET A 1 5.45 23.10 -9.39
CA MET A 1 5.25 21.67 -9.11
C MET A 1 4.17 21.54 -8.05
N LYS A 2 3.14 20.71 -8.24
CA LYS A 2 2.17 20.42 -7.16
C LYS A 2 2.91 19.64 -6.08
N ALA A 3 2.91 20.16 -4.85
CA ALA A 3 3.37 19.38 -3.70
C ALA A 3 2.46 18.14 -3.59
N PHE A 4 3.07 16.95 -3.58
CA PHE A 4 2.33 15.73 -3.29
C PHE A 4 2.09 15.66 -1.79
N LYS A 5 0.87 15.24 -1.40
CA LYS A 5 0.46 15.22 0.00
C LYS A 5 1.07 13.99 0.67
N ILE A 6 2.04 14.21 1.56
CA ILE A 6 2.59 13.18 2.45
C ILE A 6 1.72 13.04 3.69
N HIS A 7 1.70 11.84 4.27
CA HIS A 7 1.05 11.49 5.51
C HIS A 7 1.70 12.24 6.67
N GLU A 8 0.95 12.57 7.73
CA GLU A 8 1.45 13.38 8.86
C GLU A 8 2.63 12.73 9.58
N THR A 9 2.71 11.39 9.54
CA THR A 9 3.82 10.60 10.08
C THR A 9 5.16 10.85 9.36
N ALA A 10 5.15 11.49 8.19
CA ALA A 10 6.35 11.82 7.43
C ALA A 10 7.00 13.15 7.85
N LEU A 11 6.38 13.93 8.74
CA LEU A 11 6.90 15.23 9.15
C LEU A 11 8.27 15.05 9.82
N GLY A 12 9.30 15.70 9.25
CA GLY A 12 10.69 15.60 9.73
C GLY A 12 11.47 14.39 9.21
N VAL A 13 10.85 13.51 8.42
CA VAL A 13 11.52 12.37 7.78
C VAL A 13 12.20 12.82 6.48
N THR A 14 13.48 12.46 6.30
CA THR A 14 14.26 12.78 5.10
C THR A 14 14.34 11.59 4.15
N GLY A 15 14.23 11.83 2.84
CA GLY A 15 14.34 10.78 1.82
C GLY A 15 14.28 11.33 0.41
N THR A 16 14.29 10.42 -0.57
CA THR A 16 14.21 10.73 -2.00
C THR A 16 12.77 10.56 -2.48
N GLY A 17 12.23 11.54 -3.20
CA GLY A 17 10.91 11.40 -3.83
C GLY A 17 10.95 10.35 -4.95
N VAL A 18 10.05 9.37 -4.90
CA VAL A 18 9.97 8.26 -5.88
C VAL A 18 8.54 8.08 -6.39
N LYS A 19 8.42 7.54 -7.61
CA LYS A 19 7.15 7.16 -8.22
C LYS A 19 6.75 5.77 -7.76
N ILE A 20 5.50 5.60 -7.35
CA ILE A 20 4.98 4.35 -6.80
C ILE A 20 3.78 3.92 -7.64
N THR A 21 3.78 2.64 -8.01
CA THR A 21 2.60 1.92 -8.48
C THR A 21 2.38 0.71 -7.59
N TYR A 22 1.13 0.30 -7.42
CA TYR A 22 0.80 -0.86 -6.60
C TYR A 22 -0.38 -1.64 -7.16
N LYS A 23 -0.50 -2.88 -6.71
CA LYS A 23 -1.68 -3.74 -6.86
C LYS A 23 -1.95 -4.47 -5.55
N LEU A 24 -3.14 -4.28 -5.01
CA LEU A 24 -3.67 -4.94 -3.83
C LEU A 24 -4.80 -5.89 -4.27
N VAL A 25 -4.71 -7.15 -3.86
CA VAL A 25 -5.74 -8.18 -4.05
C VAL A 25 -6.12 -8.72 -2.69
N LYS A 26 -7.40 -8.80 -2.38
CA LYS A 26 -7.89 -9.32 -1.08
C LYS A 26 -8.94 -10.42 -1.26
N THR A 27 -9.24 -11.15 -0.20
CA THR A 27 -10.44 -11.99 -0.16
C THR A 27 -11.70 -11.14 0.13
N GLY A 28 -12.88 -11.67 -0.18
CA GLY A 28 -14.14 -10.94 -0.07
C GLY A 28 -14.53 -10.58 1.37
N ASP A 29 -14.01 -11.30 2.34
CA ASP A 29 -14.22 -11.11 3.78
C ASP A 29 -13.25 -10.10 4.42
N VAL A 30 -12.27 -9.59 3.67
CA VAL A 30 -11.34 -8.55 4.12
C VAL A 30 -11.86 -7.16 3.74
N SER A 31 -11.74 -6.20 4.64
CA SER A 31 -11.95 -4.78 4.40
C SER A 31 -10.68 -3.99 4.71
N MET A 32 -10.25 -3.16 3.76
CA MET A 32 -9.11 -2.27 3.96
C MET A 32 -9.61 -0.95 4.55
N ALA A 33 -9.06 -0.55 5.69
CA ALA A 33 -9.36 0.72 6.33
C ALA A 33 -8.53 1.85 5.69
N ASP A 34 -7.22 1.64 5.58
CA ASP A 34 -6.29 2.54 4.90
C ASP A 34 -5.07 1.80 4.35
N LEU A 35 -4.34 2.49 3.47
CA LEU A 35 -3.07 2.07 2.92
C LEU A 35 -2.21 3.31 2.67
N SER A 36 -0.95 3.27 3.06
CA SER A 36 0.05 4.25 2.68
C SER A 36 1.35 3.56 2.24
N ILE A 37 1.99 4.14 1.21
CA ILE A 37 3.25 3.64 0.66
C ILE A 37 4.19 4.83 0.48
N GLY A 38 5.37 4.76 1.09
CA GLY A 38 6.34 5.87 1.14
C GLY A 38 5.77 7.10 1.83
N HIS A 39 4.98 6.90 2.88
CA HIS A 39 4.17 7.93 3.52
C HIS A 39 3.18 8.64 2.60
N THR A 40 2.77 8.04 1.50
CA THR A 40 1.73 8.61 0.65
C THR A 40 0.43 7.84 0.84
N PRO A 41 -0.64 8.50 1.33
CA PRO A 41 -1.94 7.87 1.45
C PRO A 41 -2.44 7.45 0.07
N ILE A 42 -2.92 6.21 -0.02
CA ILE A 42 -3.49 5.64 -1.23
C ILE A 42 -5.00 5.83 -1.21
N ASP A 43 -5.57 6.34 -2.31
CA ASP A 43 -7.01 6.46 -2.47
C ASP A 43 -7.59 5.15 -3.02
N LEU A 44 -7.85 4.21 -2.12
CA LEU A 44 -8.41 2.91 -2.47
C LEU A 44 -9.76 3.01 -3.19
N LYS A 45 -10.58 4.03 -2.91
CA LYS A 45 -11.88 4.18 -3.58
C LYS A 45 -11.70 4.54 -5.05
N LYS A 46 -10.74 5.42 -5.35
CA LYS A 46 -10.41 5.80 -6.73
C LYS A 46 -9.77 4.64 -7.49
N ASP A 47 -8.96 3.84 -6.79
CA ASP A 47 -8.14 2.79 -7.39
C ASP A 47 -8.81 1.41 -7.41
N GLN A 48 -10.03 1.29 -6.88
CA GLN A 48 -10.82 0.06 -6.98
C GLN A 48 -11.07 -0.31 -8.45
N ASP A 49 -10.87 -1.60 -8.75
CA ASP A 49 -11.24 -2.16 -10.04
C ASP A 49 -12.77 -2.13 -10.19
N LYS A 50 -13.25 -1.80 -11.39
CA LYS A 50 -14.68 -1.66 -11.66
C LYS A 50 -15.38 -3.01 -11.82
N THR A 51 -14.64 -4.07 -12.13
CA THR A 51 -15.19 -5.41 -12.37
C THR A 51 -14.93 -6.37 -11.22
N ASP A 52 -14.00 -6.04 -10.32
CA ASP A 52 -13.70 -6.82 -9.12
C ASP A 52 -13.47 -5.94 -7.90
N ASN A 53 -14.43 -5.95 -6.97
CA ASN A 53 -14.37 -5.17 -5.73
C ASN A 53 -13.23 -5.60 -4.78
N ASN A 54 -12.54 -6.71 -5.09
CA ASN A 54 -11.42 -7.23 -4.31
C ASN A 54 -10.05 -6.84 -4.87
N VAL A 55 -10.01 -6.07 -5.95
CA VAL A 55 -8.77 -5.60 -6.57
C VAL A 55 -8.71 -4.08 -6.51
N PHE A 56 -7.57 -3.55 -6.04
CA PHE A 56 -7.26 -2.13 -6.03
C PHE A 56 -5.89 -1.94 -6.66
N GLN A 57 -5.75 -1.03 -7.61
CA GLN A 57 -4.47 -0.84 -8.28
C GLN A 57 -4.32 0.56 -8.85
N SER A 58 -3.08 1.02 -8.90
CA SER A 58 -2.72 2.25 -9.62
C SER A 58 -3.21 2.15 -11.06
N LYS A 59 -4.07 3.07 -11.49
CA LYS A 59 -4.54 3.10 -12.89
C LYS A 59 -3.42 3.61 -13.78
N ASN A 60 -3.35 3.15 -15.03
CA ASN A 60 -2.21 3.20 -15.96
C ASN A 60 -1.43 4.53 -16.12
N ASP A 61 -1.95 5.67 -15.64
CA ASP A 61 -1.26 6.99 -15.61
C ASP A 61 -1.21 7.65 -14.21
N SER A 62 -1.85 7.06 -13.20
CA SER A 62 -1.89 7.54 -11.82
C SER A 62 -0.77 6.89 -11.01
N GLN A 63 0.36 7.57 -10.93
CA GLN A 63 1.44 7.24 -10.01
C GLN A 63 1.24 8.01 -8.70
N TYR A 64 1.53 7.35 -7.59
CA TYR A 64 1.71 8.04 -6.32
C TYR A 64 3.15 8.53 -6.24
N LEU A 65 3.35 9.71 -5.64
CA LEU A 65 4.68 10.19 -5.27
C LEU A 65 4.85 9.93 -3.80
N GLY A 66 5.86 9.15 -3.40
CA GLY A 66 6.18 8.89 -2.00
C GLY A 66 7.65 9.07 -1.71
N LEU A 67 7.99 8.90 -0.44
CA LEU A 67 9.31 9.11 0.10
C LEU A 67 10.03 7.77 0.27
N TRP A 68 11.15 7.63 -0.41
CA TRP A 68 12.11 6.55 -0.21
C TRP A 68 13.14 6.97 0.84
N GLU A 69 13.21 6.23 1.93
CA GLU A 69 14.17 6.48 3.00
C GLU A 69 15.46 5.67 2.79
N GLY A 70 16.53 6.01 3.50
CA GLY A 70 17.83 5.34 3.31
C GLY A 70 17.82 3.81 3.48
N ASN A 71 16.78 3.27 4.12
CA ASN A 71 16.60 1.83 4.37
C ASN A 71 15.30 1.27 3.76
N GLY A 72 14.74 1.93 2.74
CA GLY A 72 13.62 1.43 1.96
C GLY A 72 12.40 2.34 1.96
N ILE A 73 11.29 1.80 1.48
CA ILE A 73 9.98 2.46 1.48
C ILE A 73 9.10 1.92 2.60
N LEU A 74 8.51 2.81 3.40
CA LEU A 74 7.56 2.43 4.44
C LEU A 74 6.22 2.04 3.82
N VAL A 75 5.68 0.89 4.18
CA VAL A 75 4.33 0.47 3.84
C VAL A 75 3.54 0.30 5.13
N THR A 76 2.42 1.00 5.23
CA THR A 76 1.47 0.86 6.33
C THR A 76 0.10 0.54 5.76
N ALA A 77 -0.51 -0.56 6.18
CA ALA A 77 -1.85 -0.96 5.78
C ALA A 77 -2.63 -1.40 7.02
N HIS A 78 -3.86 -0.91 7.15
CA HIS A 78 -4.77 -1.37 8.19
C HIS A 78 -5.96 -2.08 7.57
N ALA A 79 -6.29 -3.26 8.10
CA ALA A 79 -7.34 -4.10 7.53
C ALA A 79 -8.03 -4.95 8.60
N ASN A 80 -9.31 -5.24 8.34
CA ASN A 80 -10.13 -6.12 9.15
C ASN A 80 -10.63 -7.29 8.30
N GLY A 81 -10.89 -8.44 8.91
CA GLY A 81 -11.47 -9.59 8.25
C GLY A 81 -11.88 -10.72 9.20
N LYS A 82 -12.27 -11.87 8.64
CA LYS A 82 -12.52 -13.09 9.43
C LYS A 82 -11.28 -13.95 9.47
N ALA A 83 -11.10 -14.76 10.52
CA ALA A 83 -10.03 -15.76 10.61
C ALA A 83 -9.89 -16.58 9.30
N GLY A 84 -8.69 -16.58 8.71
CA GLY A 84 -8.39 -17.21 7.41
C GLY A 84 -8.50 -16.30 6.17
N GLY A 85 -9.06 -15.10 6.31
CA GLY A 85 -9.04 -14.05 5.29
C GLY A 85 -7.62 -13.59 4.98
N ASN A 86 -7.36 -13.18 3.73
CA ASN A 86 -6.02 -12.78 3.29
C ASN A 86 -6.03 -11.64 2.26
N TRP A 87 -4.89 -10.98 2.15
CA TRP A 87 -4.61 -10.02 1.07
C TRP A 87 -3.19 -10.19 0.55
N LYS A 88 -2.90 -9.59 -0.60
CA LYS A 88 -1.59 -9.55 -1.25
C LYS A 88 -1.38 -8.15 -1.82
N LEU A 89 -0.28 -7.51 -1.45
CA LEU A 89 0.17 -6.25 -2.04
C LEU A 89 1.44 -6.46 -2.87
N THR A 90 1.45 -5.88 -4.06
CA THR A 90 2.61 -5.82 -4.96
C THR A 90 2.91 -4.36 -5.24
N ILE A 91 4.18 -3.97 -5.15
CA ILE A 91 4.63 -2.58 -5.24
C ILE A 91 5.74 -2.49 -6.30
N SER A 92 5.75 -1.40 -7.05
CA SER A 92 6.88 -1.03 -7.90
C SER A 92 7.25 0.43 -7.67
N VAL A 93 8.55 0.67 -7.54
CA VAL A 93 9.14 1.98 -7.32
C VAL A 93 9.95 2.37 -8.55
N ASN A 94 9.63 3.53 -9.12
CA ASN A 94 10.21 4.03 -10.37
C ASN A 94 10.14 3.02 -11.54
N GLY A 95 9.13 2.15 -11.55
CA GLY A 95 8.97 1.10 -12.56
C GLY A 95 9.68 -0.22 -12.24
N THR A 96 10.47 -0.27 -11.16
CA THR A 96 11.12 -1.49 -10.69
C THR A 96 10.26 -2.12 -9.59
N PRO A 97 9.78 -3.37 -9.76
CA PRO A 97 9.15 -4.11 -8.68
C PRO A 97 10.08 -4.22 -7.48
N LEU A 98 9.57 -3.99 -6.28
CA LEU A 98 10.31 -4.34 -5.07
C LEU A 98 10.38 -5.87 -4.97
N ASN A 99 11.49 -6.39 -4.43
CA ASN A 99 11.67 -7.84 -4.34
C ASN A 99 10.50 -8.45 -3.57
N ASP A 100 10.04 -9.60 -4.06
CA ASP A 100 8.87 -10.37 -3.62
C ASP A 100 8.91 -10.70 -2.12
N ASP A 101 8.56 -9.73 -1.29
CA ASP A 101 7.72 -10.03 -0.15
C ASP A 101 6.30 -9.67 -0.61
N PRO A 102 5.57 -10.58 -1.28
CA PRO A 102 4.15 -10.39 -1.41
C PRO A 102 3.64 -10.30 0.01
N ILE A 103 3.29 -9.08 0.46
CA ILE A 103 2.76 -8.87 1.80
C ILE A 103 1.45 -9.64 1.83
N LYS A 104 1.55 -10.87 2.31
CA LYS A 104 0.47 -11.83 2.36
C LYS A 104 0.17 -12.08 3.82
N GLU A 105 -0.72 -11.26 4.34
CA GLU A 105 -1.14 -11.40 5.72
C GLU A 105 -2.42 -12.19 5.79
N SER A 106 -2.52 -13.00 6.85
CA SER A 106 -3.70 -13.76 7.20
C SER A 106 -4.24 -13.19 8.51
N THR A 107 -5.56 -13.13 8.63
CA THR A 107 -6.22 -12.57 9.80
C THR A 107 -5.83 -13.31 11.06
N ASP A 108 -5.54 -12.56 12.13
CA ASP A 108 -5.36 -13.13 13.45
C ASP A 108 -6.69 -13.65 14.03
N GLY A 109 -6.65 -14.22 15.25
CA GLY A 109 -7.84 -14.70 15.97
C GLY A 109 -8.87 -13.61 16.32
N ASN A 110 -8.50 -12.34 16.16
CA ASN A 110 -9.36 -11.17 16.39
C ASN A 110 -9.85 -10.53 15.08
N GLY A 111 -9.36 -10.98 13.93
CA GLY A 111 -9.73 -10.47 12.62
C GLY A 111 -8.87 -9.31 12.11
N HIS A 112 -7.72 -9.01 12.73
CA HIS A 112 -6.82 -7.95 12.28
C HIS A 112 -5.79 -8.45 11.26
N LEU A 113 -5.36 -7.54 10.37
CA LEU A 113 -4.51 -7.78 9.19
C LEU A 113 -3.54 -6.60 8.95
N ASP A 114 -3.06 -5.99 10.03
CA ASP A 114 -2.30 -4.75 9.96
C ASP A 114 -0.83 -5.00 9.59
N HIS A 115 -0.36 -4.30 8.55
CA HIS A 115 1.01 -4.36 8.07
C HIS A 115 1.73 -3.05 8.31
N ASN A 116 2.93 -3.12 8.91
CA ASN A 116 3.81 -1.97 9.03
C ASN A 116 5.29 -2.39 8.90
N ALA A 117 5.87 -2.24 7.70
CA ALA A 117 7.25 -2.66 7.42
C ALA A 117 7.94 -1.78 6.38
N LYS A 118 9.28 -1.85 6.33
CA LYS A 118 10.12 -1.20 5.32
C LYS A 118 10.56 -2.20 4.26
N HIS A 119 10.46 -1.82 2.99
CA HIS A 119 10.74 -2.67 1.82
C HIS A 119 11.88 -2.09 0.97
N ASN A 120 12.80 -2.94 0.51
CA ASN A 120 14.01 -2.58 -0.25
C ASN A 120 14.02 -3.11 -1.69
#